data_AF-A0A7S2QYC6-F1
#
_entry.id   AF-A0A7S2QYC6-F1
#
_cell.length_a   1.000
_cell.length_b   1.000
_cell.length_c   1.000
_cell.angle_alpha   90.00
_cell.angle_beta   90.00
_cell.angle_gamma   90.00
#
_symmetry.space_group_name_H-M   'P 1'
#
loop_
_entity.id
_entity.type
_entity.pdbx_description
1 polymer ?
#
loop_
_entity_poly.entity_id
_entity_poly.type
_entity_poly.pdbx_seq_one_letter_code
_entity_poly.pdbx_strand_id
1 'polypeptide(L)'
;MFQVYVWKDRELMRDVLAHAKAAGFTSIALTTDLTWFGNRERDLRNGFSIPPVHSLQTTLAAAARPRWTYDFLTSPKIEYAMIRELRGGGASPRAIADFATDAFDA
;
A
#
# COMPACT_ATOMS: atom_id res chain seq x y z
N MET A 1 -4.95 -5.87 17.31
CA MET A 1 -3.53 -5.89 16.95
C MET A 1 -3.31 -5.02 15.72
N PHE A 2 -2.30 -4.14 15.71
CA PHE A 2 -1.93 -3.28 14.60
C PHE A 2 -0.54 -3.66 14.09
N GLN A 3 -0.38 -3.88 12.78
CA GLN A 3 0.92 -4.22 12.19
C GLN A 3 1.63 -2.95 11.72
N VAL A 4 2.92 -2.85 12.00
CA VAL A 4 3.71 -1.68 11.63
C VAL A 4 5.11 -2.07 11.17
N TYR A 5 5.62 -1.29 10.22
CA TYR A 5 7.03 -1.31 9.78
C TYR A 5 7.78 -0.16 10.42
N VAL A 6 9.09 -0.30 10.61
CA VAL A 6 9.91 0.81 11.06
C VAL A 6 10.26 1.69 9.85
N TRP A 7 9.60 2.85 9.73
CA TRP A 7 9.93 3.84 8.70
C TRP A 7 10.98 4.85 9.18
N LYS A 8 11.66 5.50 8.22
CA LYS A 8 12.61 6.57 8.49
C LYS A 8 11.96 7.78 9.16
N ASP A 9 10.76 8.16 8.71
CA ASP A 9 9.98 9.28 9.24
C ASP A 9 9.40 8.92 10.62
N ARG A 10 10.08 9.37 11.68
CA ARG A 10 9.70 9.10 13.08
C ARG A 10 8.48 9.89 13.52
N GLU A 11 8.17 11.01 12.87
CA GLU A 11 7.00 11.82 13.18
C GLU A 11 5.75 11.11 12.67
N LEU A 12 5.75 10.69 11.41
CA LEU A 12 4.67 9.89 10.83
C LEU A 12 4.44 8.58 11.60
N MET A 13 5.51 7.91 12.05
CA MET A 13 5.40 6.71 12.89
C MET A 13 4.70 6.99 14.22
N ARG A 14 4.97 8.13 14.87
CA ARG A 14 4.30 8.51 16.12
C ARG A 14 2.82 8.77 15.89
N ASP A 15 2.49 9.48 14.82
CA ASP A 15 1.11 9.78 14.46
C ASP A 15 0.33 8.50 14.16
N VAL A 16 0.92 7.56 13.41
CA VAL A 16 0.32 6.26 13.13
C VAL A 16 0.04 5.48 14.41
N LEU A 17 1.00 5.43 15.33
CA LEU A 17 0.82 4.74 16.60
C LEU A 17 -0.20 5.42 17.51
N ALA A 18 -0.24 6.76 17.52
CA ALA A 18 -1.26 7.52 18.25
C ALA A 18 -2.66 7.22 17.70
N HIS A 19 -2.80 7.18 16.37
CA HIS A 19 -4.05 6.84 15.70
C HIS A 19 -4.49 5.41 16.02
N ALA A 20 -3.57 4.44 15.97
CA ALA A 20 -3.85 3.06 16.36
C ALA A 20 -4.28 2.95 17.83
N LYS A 21 -3.63 3.69 18.73
CA LYS A 21 -4.03 3.74 20.14
C LYS A 21 -5.43 4.33 20.31
N ALA A 22 -5.73 5.43 19.61
CA ALA A 22 -7.05 6.07 19.65
C ALA A 22 -8.17 5.16 19.10
N ALA A 23 -7.87 4.35 18.08
CA ALA A 23 -8.78 3.35 17.53
C ALA A 23 -8.95 2.10 18.41
N GLY A 24 -8.33 2.06 19.60
CA GLY A 24 -8.51 0.99 20.58
C GLY A 24 -7.63 -0.25 20.35
N PHE A 25 -6.59 -0.16 19.52
CA PHE A 25 -5.64 -1.26 19.35
C PHE A 25 -4.77 -1.42 20.62
N THR A 26 -4.71 -2.64 21.15
CA THR A 26 -3.99 -2.97 22.40
C THR A 26 -2.62 -3.61 22.17
N SER A 27 -2.33 -4.05 20.95
CA SER A 27 -1.11 -4.79 20.60
C SER A 27 -0.55 -4.34 19.27
N ILE A 28 0.78 -4.34 19.17
CA ILE A 28 1.52 -3.99 17.96
C ILE A 28 2.32 -5.21 17.48
N ALA A 29 2.16 -5.55 16.21
CA ALA A 29 3.01 -6.51 15.50
C ALA A 29 4.07 -5.71 14.73
N LEU A 30 5.29 -5.70 15.26
CA LEU A 30 6.42 -5.06 14.60
C LEU A 30 7.02 -6.00 13.56
N THR A 31 7.00 -5.59 12.30
CA THR A 31 7.59 -6.37 11.21
C THR A 31 9.01 -5.90 10.95
N THR A 32 9.97 -6.80 11.19
CA THR A 32 11.42 -6.51 11.15
C THR A 32 12.12 -7.17 9.96
N ASP A 33 11.45 -8.04 9.21
CA ASP A 33 12.00 -8.82 8.10
C ASP A 33 11.93 -8.09 6.74
N LEU A 34 11.25 -6.95 6.68
CA LEU A 34 11.09 -6.12 5.48
C LEU A 34 11.93 -4.85 5.59
N THR A 35 13.24 -5.01 5.43
CA THR A 35 14.19 -3.88 5.30
C THR A 35 14.19 -3.30 3.89
N TRP A 36 13.93 -4.13 2.88
CA TRP A 36 13.83 -3.77 1.47
C TRP A 36 12.69 -4.55 0.79
N PHE A 37 12.26 -4.08 -0.39
CA PHE A 37 11.29 -4.83 -1.19
C PHE A 37 11.89 -6.16 -1.65
N GLY A 38 11.27 -7.26 -1.22
CA GLY A 38 11.62 -8.58 -1.70
C GLY A 38 11.38 -8.73 -3.21
N ASN A 39 12.21 -9.51 -3.89
CA ASN A 39 12.06 -9.78 -5.32
C ASN A 39 10.86 -10.72 -5.59
N ARG A 40 9.70 -10.12 -5.91
CA ARG A 40 8.49 -10.86 -6.31
C ARG A 40 8.46 -10.99 -7.83
N GLU A 41 9.09 -12.03 -8.36
CA GLU A 41 9.19 -12.27 -9.82
C GLU A 41 7.83 -12.32 -10.54
N ARG A 42 6.77 -12.77 -9.86
CA ARG A 42 5.42 -12.75 -10.41
C ARG A 42 4.91 -11.32 -10.61
N ASP A 43 5.19 -10.45 -9.65
CA ASP A 43 4.77 -9.05 -9.69
C ASP A 43 5.52 -8.32 -10.81
N LEU A 44 6.82 -8.59 -10.97
CA LEU A 44 7.62 -8.11 -12.10
C LEU A 44 7.08 -8.60 -13.46
N ARG A 45 6.82 -9.90 -13.60
CA ARG A 45 6.29 -10.50 -14.84
C ARG A 45 4.92 -9.94 -15.23
N ASN A 46 4.07 -9.66 -14.25
CA ASN A 46 2.73 -9.13 -14.48
C ASN A 46 2.70 -7.59 -14.60
N GLY A 47 3.85 -6.93 -14.46
CA GLY A 47 3.94 -5.47 -14.45
C GLY A 47 3.15 -4.83 -13.31
N PHE A 48 3.10 -5.49 -12.15
CA PHE A 48 2.35 -5.01 -11.00
C PHE A 48 2.95 -3.69 -10.50
N SER A 49 2.11 -2.65 -10.49
CA SER A 49 2.47 -1.31 -10.05
C SER A 49 1.28 -0.64 -9.38
N ILE A 50 1.57 0.42 -8.61
CA ILE A 50 0.56 1.33 -8.07
C ILE A 50 0.92 2.71 -8.62
N PRO A 51 0.11 3.33 -9.51
CA PRO A 51 -1.15 2.83 -10.08
C PRO A 51 -0.94 1.64 -11.03
N PRO A 52 -1.96 0.78 -11.26
CA PRO A 52 -1.84 -0.40 -12.12
C PRO A 52 -1.47 -0.05 -13.56
N VAL A 53 -0.47 -0.71 -14.12
CA VAL A 53 -0.17 -0.65 -15.56
C VAL A 53 -1.02 -1.69 -16.28
N HIS A 54 -1.78 -1.25 -17.28
CA HIS A 54 -2.64 -2.13 -18.07
C HIS A 54 -1.84 -2.78 -19.21
N SER A 55 -1.38 -4.02 -19.00
CA SER A 55 -0.89 -4.84 -20.10
C SER A 55 -2.03 -5.59 -20.78
N LEU A 56 -1.87 -5.95 -22.06
CA LEU A 56 -2.85 -6.74 -22.79
C LEU A 56 -3.19 -8.06 -22.06
N GLN A 57 -2.18 -8.72 -21.49
CA GLN A 57 -2.35 -9.95 -20.73
C GLN A 57 -3.17 -9.73 -19.46
N THR A 58 -2.88 -8.66 -18.72
CA THR A 58 -3.60 -8.32 -17.47
C THR A 58 -5.05 -7.96 -17.76
N THR A 59 -5.32 -7.23 -18.86
CA THR A 59 -6.67 -6.86 -19.28
C THR A 59 -7.50 -8.08 -19.70
N LEU A 60 -6.92 -9.00 -20.48
CA LEU A 60 -7.60 -10.25 -20.86
C LEU A 60 -7.89 -11.14 -19.65
N ALA A 61 -6.94 -11.23 -18.71
CA ALA A 61 -7.12 -11.97 -17.47
C ALA A 61 -8.23 -11.37 -16.60
N ALA A 62 -8.33 -10.05 -16.51
CA ALA A 62 -9.43 -9.35 -15.85
C ALA A 62 -10.76 -9.64 -16.55
N ALA A 63 -10.83 -9.51 -17.89
CA ALA A 63 -12.04 -9.79 -18.66
C ALA A 63 -12.55 -11.22 -18.49
N ALA A 64 -11.65 -12.20 -18.36
CA ALA A 64 -12.01 -13.60 -18.08
C ALA A 64 -12.57 -13.83 -16.66
N ARG A 65 -12.53 -12.82 -15.78
CA ARG A 65 -13.04 -12.85 -14.40
C ARG A 65 -14.10 -11.76 -14.20
N PRO A 66 -15.33 -11.97 -14.70
CA PRO A 66 -16.34 -10.91 -14.78
C PRO A 66 -16.79 -10.37 -13.41
N ARG A 67 -16.94 -11.24 -12.39
CA ARG A 67 -17.28 -10.80 -11.03
C ARG A 67 -16.19 -9.90 -10.44
N TRP A 68 -14.93 -10.33 -10.54
CA TRP A 68 -13.79 -9.55 -10.05
C TRP A 68 -13.65 -8.21 -10.77
N THR A 69 -13.85 -8.19 -12.09
CA THR A 69 -13.76 -6.96 -12.88
C THR A 69 -14.89 -5.99 -12.56
N TYR A 70 -16.11 -6.49 -12.35
CA TYR A 70 -17.21 -5.66 -11.87
C TYR A 70 -16.85 -5.01 -10.53
N ASP A 71 -16.42 -5.80 -9.55
CA ASP A 71 -16.02 -5.31 -8.23
C ASP A 71 -14.89 -4.28 -8.33
N PHE A 72 -13.87 -4.55 -9.16
CA PHE A 72 -12.74 -3.63 -9.36
C PHE A 72 -13.17 -2.29 -9.96
N LEU A 73 -14.08 -2.29 -10.93
CA LEU A 73 -14.55 -1.07 -11.60
C LEU A 73 -15.52 -0.25 -10.75
N THR A 74 -16.29 -0.90 -9.87
CA THR A 74 -17.27 -0.22 -9.00
C THR A 74 -16.71 0.14 -7.62
N SER A 75 -15.56 -0.42 -7.23
CA SER A 75 -14.95 -0.15 -5.93
C SER A 75 -14.24 1.21 -5.88
N PRO A 76 -14.16 1.84 -4.70
CA PRO A 76 -13.33 3.02 -4.49
C PRO A 76 -11.86 2.76 -4.87
N LYS A 77 -11.15 3.84 -5.22
CA LYS A 77 -9.72 3.76 -5.52
C LYS A 77 -8.95 3.17 -4.34
N ILE A 78 -8.04 2.25 -4.65
CA ILE A 78 -7.13 1.67 -3.66
C ILE A 78 -6.14 2.75 -3.25
N GLU A 79 -6.22 3.16 -1.98
CA GLU A 79 -5.37 4.19 -1.39
C GLU A 79 -4.92 3.74 0.00
N TYR A 80 -3.76 4.23 0.46
CA TYR A 80 -3.37 4.09 1.86
C TYR A 80 -4.19 5.06 2.71
N ALA A 81 -5.40 4.64 3.11
CA ALA A 81 -6.36 5.47 3.83
C ALA A 81 -5.75 6.21 5.03
N MET A 82 -4.90 5.51 5.80
CA MET A 82 -4.23 6.07 6.97
C MET A 82 -3.18 7.15 6.62
N ILE A 83 -2.41 6.95 5.56
CA ILE A 83 -1.39 7.93 5.12
C ILE A 83 -2.07 9.15 4.50
N ARG A 84 -3.14 8.95 3.72
CA ARG A 84 -3.96 10.03 3.18
C ARG A 84 -4.49 10.95 4.28
N GLU A 85 -4.95 10.37 5.37
CA GLU A 85 -5.47 11.11 6.53
C GLU A 85 -4.36 11.89 7.25
N LEU A 86 -3.20 11.27 7.48
CA LEU A 86 -2.10 11.89 8.24
C LEU A 86 -1.30 12.92 7.43
N ARG A 87 -1.15 12.76 6.11
CA ARG A 87 -0.35 13.66 5.26
C ARG A 87 -1.15 14.76 4.56
N GLY A 88 -2.48 14.81 4.69
CA GLY A 88 -3.34 15.91 4.20
C GLY A 88 -3.35 16.18 2.68
N GLY A 89 -2.45 15.58 1.92
CA GLY A 89 -2.39 15.64 0.45
C GLY A 89 -3.08 14.42 -0.14
N GLY A 90 -4.00 14.65 -1.10
CA GLY A 90 -4.67 13.56 -1.82
C GLY A 90 -3.66 12.52 -2.27
N ALA A 91 -3.84 11.28 -1.79
CA ALA A 91 -2.94 10.17 -2.01
C ALA A 91 -3.01 9.77 -3.50
N SER A 92 -2.32 10.54 -4.34
CA SER A 92 -2.14 10.15 -5.72
C SER A 92 -1.39 8.80 -5.73
N PRO A 93 -1.71 7.88 -6.64
CA PRO A 93 -0.99 6.62 -6.74
C PRO A 93 0.54 6.76 -6.88
N ARG A 94 1.03 7.92 -7.33
CA ARG A 94 2.46 8.29 -7.29
C ARG A 94 2.98 8.51 -5.88
N ALA A 95 2.25 9.26 -5.04
CA ALA A 95 2.62 9.49 -3.65
C ALA A 95 2.74 8.18 -2.84
N ILE A 96 2.01 7.13 -3.24
CA ILE A 96 2.11 5.78 -2.67
C ILE A 96 3.44 5.12 -3.03
N ALA A 97 3.84 5.16 -4.30
CA ALA A 97 5.11 4.60 -4.76
C ALA A 97 6.31 5.39 -4.20
N ASP A 98 6.18 6.72 -4.12
CA ASP A 98 7.21 7.61 -3.56
C ASP A 98 7.37 7.37 -2.06
N PHE A 99 6.27 7.28 -1.29
CA PHE A 99 6.31 6.93 0.13
C PHE A 99 6.98 5.57 0.37
N ALA A 100 6.62 4.57 -0.43
CA ALA A 100 7.18 3.23 -0.31
C ALA A 100 8.69 3.22 -0.57
N THR A 101 9.17 4.05 -1.50
CA THR A 101 10.61 4.14 -1.82
C THR A 101 11.37 4.96 -0.76
N ASP A 102 10.79 6.05 -0.28
CA ASP A 102 11.43 6.95 0.70
C ASP A 102 11.42 6.38 2.13
N ALA A 103 10.41 5.57 2.47
CA ALA A 103 10.22 5.05 3.82
C ALA A 103 11.20 3.94 4.21
N PHE A 104 11.85 3.29 3.23
CA PHE A 104 12.79 2.18 3.44
C PHE A 104 14.21 2.55 2.92
N ASP A 105 15.26 2.05 3.60
CA ASP A 105 16.66 2.33 3.24
C ASP A 105 17.09 1.48 2.04
N ALA A 106 17.63 2.15 1.01
CA ALA A 106 18.33 1.51 -0.11
C ALA A 106 19.78 1.20 0.26
#